data_AF-A0A9R1K459-F1
#
_entry.id   AF-A0A9R1K459-F1
#
_cell.length_a   1.000
_cell.length_b   1.000
_cell.length_c   1.000
_cell.angle_alpha   90.00
_cell.angle_beta   90.00
_cell.angle_gamma   90.00
#
_symmetry.space_group_name_H-M   'P 1'
#
loop_
_entity.id
_entity.type
_entity.pdbx_description
1 polymer ?
#
loop_
_entity_poly.entity_id
_entity_poly.type
_entity_poly.pdbx_seq_one_letter_code
_entity_poly.pdbx_strand_id
1 'polypeptide(L)'
;MAPPPPPPCQLCKSRCASSLATGKLFDIYFQPSFRHAATVPCNVRLKFNKLTGDTMTFEAPGEPYTMEVEKGRNMSQIGGDEWARFLARMRLTGDDEDDEDDEDNEDPLDEDDEDPLHEAIVAQRMRLSEEEVRNLWDIIPPRDDFVGVPFVTRLTSTMVDRHDMKLPKSLSVSCGIEPDEEGSAGLCLTARGSFTTCTYRMDTDGRTHLNSVGWKRFLVGKNLPVGQAILITIRNTCRSGLRMMIVVNII
;
A
#
# COMPACT_ATOMS: atom_id res chain seq x y z
N MET A 1 -15.25 -35.84 -5.16
CA MET A 1 -15.22 -34.62 -5.99
C MET A 1 -14.32 -33.62 -5.31
N ALA A 2 -13.28 -33.12 -5.99
CA ALA A 2 -12.45 -32.05 -5.46
C ALA A 2 -13.25 -30.73 -5.47
N PRO A 3 -13.06 -29.84 -4.47
CA PRO A 3 -13.70 -28.54 -4.47
C PRO A 3 -13.25 -27.72 -5.69
N PRO A 4 -14.13 -26.88 -6.26
CA PRO A 4 -13.76 -26.04 -7.39
C PRO A 4 -12.60 -25.11 -7.02
N PRO A 5 -11.68 -24.83 -7.97
CA PRO A 5 -10.56 -23.95 -7.70
C PRO A 5 -11.05 -22.54 -7.32
N PRO A 6 -10.37 -21.84 -6.40
CA PRO A 6 -10.77 -20.51 -5.98
C PRO A 6 -10.81 -19.54 -7.17
N PRO A 7 -11.68 -18.51 -7.11
CA PRO A 7 -11.73 -17.47 -8.12
C PRO A 7 -10.39 -16.73 -8.21
N PRO A 8 -10.02 -16.19 -9.39
CA PRO A 8 -8.81 -15.40 -9.55
C PRO A 8 -8.80 -14.20 -8.60
N CYS A 9 -7.64 -13.93 -8.01
CA CYS A 9 -7.44 -12.76 -7.18
C CYS A 9 -7.66 -11.50 -8.00
N GLN A 10 -8.45 -10.56 -7.49
CA GLN A 10 -8.71 -9.30 -8.19
C GLN A 10 -7.48 -8.41 -8.33
N LEU A 11 -6.45 -8.62 -7.49
CA LEU A 11 -5.22 -7.82 -7.44
C LEU A 11 -4.12 -8.34 -8.38
N CYS A 12 -3.82 -9.65 -8.34
CA CYS A 12 -2.75 -10.23 -9.16
C CYS A 12 -3.25 -11.12 -10.30
N LYS A 13 -4.58 -11.20 -10.50
CA LYS A 13 -5.26 -12.02 -11.53
C LYS A 13 -4.92 -13.51 -11.51
N SER A 14 -4.21 -13.98 -10.47
CA SER A 14 -3.82 -15.39 -10.27
C SER A 14 -4.71 -16.11 -9.25
N ARG A 15 -4.76 -17.44 -9.30
CA ARG A 15 -5.55 -18.28 -8.38
C ARG A 15 -4.80 -18.49 -7.06
N CYS A 16 -4.84 -17.48 -6.19
CA CYS A 16 -4.20 -17.53 -4.89
C CYS A 16 -4.90 -18.54 -3.96
N ALA A 17 -4.29 -19.70 -3.73
CA ALA A 17 -4.68 -20.61 -2.65
C ALA A 17 -3.91 -20.24 -1.36
N SER A 18 -4.56 -20.30 -0.21
CA SER A 18 -3.88 -20.18 1.09
C SER A 18 -2.97 -21.40 1.28
N SER A 19 -1.65 -21.20 1.34
CA SER A 19 -0.67 -22.28 1.57
C SER A 19 -0.69 -22.86 3.01
N LEU A 20 -1.75 -22.59 3.78
CA LEU A 20 -1.95 -23.19 5.11
C LEU A 20 -2.06 -24.72 5.05
N ALA A 21 -2.26 -25.32 3.87
CA ALA A 21 -2.38 -26.76 3.70
C ALA A 21 -1.06 -27.52 3.52
N THR A 22 0.05 -26.89 3.13
CA THR A 22 1.26 -27.63 2.68
C THR A 22 2.54 -27.39 3.46
N GLY A 23 2.56 -26.48 4.43
CA GLY A 23 3.69 -26.32 5.36
C GLY A 23 5.04 -25.95 4.72
N LYS A 24 5.09 -25.66 3.42
CA LYS A 24 6.27 -25.15 2.71
C LYS A 24 6.21 -23.63 2.67
N LEU A 25 7.32 -23.01 3.06
CA LEU A 25 7.48 -21.57 3.20
C LEU A 25 7.60 -20.90 1.82
N PHE A 26 6.47 -20.82 1.10
CA PHE A 26 6.22 -19.99 -0.10
C PHE A 26 6.44 -20.70 -1.45
N ASP A 27 5.33 -20.89 -2.18
CA ASP A 27 5.32 -21.27 -3.60
C ASP A 27 5.13 -20.00 -4.44
N ILE A 28 6.02 -19.78 -5.42
CA ILE A 28 5.94 -18.69 -6.42
C ILE A 28 5.25 -19.27 -7.66
N TYR A 29 4.24 -18.58 -8.18
CA TYR A 29 3.44 -19.08 -9.31
C TYR A 29 3.86 -18.40 -10.60
N PHE A 30 4.14 -19.18 -11.65
CA PHE A 30 4.51 -18.68 -12.97
C PHE A 30 3.28 -18.73 -13.89
N GLN A 31 2.88 -17.59 -14.43
CA GLN A 31 1.93 -17.56 -15.55
C GLN A 31 2.72 -17.52 -16.86
N PRO A 32 2.32 -18.27 -17.91
CA PRO A 32 3.03 -18.33 -19.19
C PRO A 32 3.24 -16.98 -19.89
N SER A 33 2.41 -15.98 -19.58
CA SER A 33 2.41 -14.66 -20.22
C SER A 33 3.49 -13.69 -19.69
N PHE A 34 4.38 -14.11 -18.79
CA PHE A 34 5.39 -13.22 -18.18
C PHE A 34 6.80 -13.69 -18.56
N ARG A 35 7.24 -13.39 -19.79
CA ARG A 35 8.51 -13.93 -20.32
C ARG A 35 9.79 -13.42 -19.63
N HIS A 36 9.74 -12.44 -18.70
CA HIS A 36 10.96 -11.86 -18.11
C HIS A 36 10.93 -11.54 -16.59
N ALA A 37 9.80 -11.66 -15.90
CA ALA A 37 9.72 -11.34 -14.46
C ALA A 37 8.69 -12.19 -13.71
N ALA A 38 9.01 -12.64 -12.50
CA ALA A 38 8.07 -13.39 -11.65
C ALA A 38 7.28 -12.46 -10.72
N THR A 39 5.96 -12.67 -10.64
CA THR A 39 5.06 -11.91 -9.77
C THR A 39 4.91 -12.57 -8.41
N VAL A 40 5.12 -11.80 -7.33
CA VAL A 40 4.89 -12.27 -5.95
C VAL A 40 3.38 -12.36 -5.65
N PRO A 41 2.84 -13.54 -5.27
CA PRO A 41 1.42 -13.69 -4.94
C PRO A 41 0.97 -12.84 -3.73
N CYS A 42 -0.26 -12.34 -3.75
CA CYS A 42 -0.76 -11.38 -2.76
C CYS A 42 -0.80 -11.91 -1.30
N ASN A 43 -0.99 -13.22 -1.12
CA ASN A 43 -1.04 -13.89 0.17
C ASN A 43 0.35 -14.04 0.84
N VAL A 44 1.43 -13.93 0.08
CA VAL A 44 2.81 -14.01 0.58
C VAL A 44 3.52 -12.65 0.55
N ARG A 45 2.96 -11.69 -0.19
CA ARG A 45 3.42 -10.30 -0.34
C ARG A 45 3.73 -9.59 0.97
N LEU A 46 2.89 -9.73 2.00
CA LEU A 46 3.12 -9.10 3.31
C LEU A 46 4.38 -9.62 4.01
N LYS A 47 4.74 -10.89 3.80
CA LYS A 47 5.98 -11.45 4.35
C LYS A 47 7.17 -11.11 3.46
N PHE A 48 6.98 -11.09 2.15
CA PHE A 48 7.99 -10.68 1.17
C PHE A 48 8.41 -9.22 1.35
N ASN A 49 7.45 -8.31 1.60
CA ASN A 49 7.74 -6.88 1.85
C ASN A 49 8.51 -6.61 3.14
N LYS A 50 8.57 -7.57 4.07
CA LYS A 50 9.40 -7.46 5.27
C LYS A 50 10.87 -7.77 5.00
N LEU A 51 11.19 -8.36 3.84
CA LEU A 51 12.57 -8.58 3.42
C LEU A 51 13.16 -7.23 2.99
N THR A 52 14.29 -6.86 3.59
CA THR A 52 15.05 -5.64 3.27
C THR A 52 16.07 -5.94 2.19
N GLY A 53 16.23 -5.03 1.22
CA GLY A 53 17.14 -5.19 0.08
C GLY A 53 16.42 -5.09 -1.27
N ASP A 54 17.21 -4.73 -2.28
CA ASP A 54 16.91 -4.72 -3.72
C ASP A 54 17.24 -6.05 -4.40
N THR A 55 17.90 -6.95 -3.67
CA THR A 55 18.32 -8.27 -4.14
C THR A 55 17.91 -9.38 -3.18
N MET A 56 17.62 -10.55 -3.72
CA MET A 56 17.31 -11.76 -2.95
C MET A 56 18.20 -12.92 -3.41
N THR A 57 18.99 -13.46 -2.49
CA THR A 57 19.79 -14.66 -2.76
C THR A 57 19.09 -15.91 -2.23
N PHE A 58 18.98 -16.94 -3.06
CA PHE A 58 18.53 -18.26 -2.61
C PHE A 58 19.41 -19.38 -3.18
N GLU A 59 19.49 -20.47 -2.45
CA GLU A 59 20.20 -21.68 -2.89
C GLU A 59 19.24 -22.60 -3.65
N ALA A 60 19.59 -22.93 -4.88
CA ALA A 60 18.96 -24.00 -5.64
C ALA A 60 19.98 -25.13 -5.89
N PRO A 61 19.58 -26.31 -6.37
CA PRO A 61 20.48 -27.45 -6.49
C PRO A 61 21.74 -27.14 -7.33
N GLY A 62 22.86 -26.97 -6.63
CA GLY A 62 24.21 -26.86 -7.20
C GLY A 62 24.86 -25.47 -7.16
N GLU A 63 24.12 -24.39 -6.90
CA GLU A 63 24.69 -23.03 -6.79
C GLU A 63 23.69 -22.01 -6.22
N PRO A 64 24.17 -20.92 -5.59
CA PRO A 64 23.33 -19.79 -5.21
C PRO A 64 22.96 -18.94 -6.43
N TYR A 65 21.78 -18.33 -6.35
CA TYR A 65 21.30 -17.33 -7.31
C TYR A 65 20.91 -16.04 -6.58
N THR A 66 21.34 -14.89 -7.10
CA THR A 66 21.02 -13.55 -6.62
C THR A 66 20.11 -12.85 -7.63
N MET A 67 18.84 -12.69 -7.26
CA MET A 67 17.83 -12.06 -8.11
C MET A 67 17.64 -10.59 -7.76
N GLU A 68 17.36 -9.78 -8.77
CA GLU A 68 16.91 -8.41 -8.58
C GLU A 68 15.43 -8.40 -8.22
N VAL A 69 15.08 -7.55 -7.26
CA VAL A 69 13.72 -7.48 -6.70
C VAL A 69 13.22 -6.06 -6.80
N GLU A 70 12.25 -5.87 -7.69
CA GLU A 70 11.54 -4.61 -7.82
C GLU A 70 10.21 -4.68 -7.05
N LYS A 71 10.12 -3.93 -5.94
CA LYS A 71 8.94 -3.92 -5.09
C LYS A 71 8.00 -2.80 -5.52
N GLY A 72 7.02 -3.12 -6.37
CA GLY A 72 5.92 -2.20 -6.72
C GLY A 72 4.78 -2.21 -5.69
N ARG A 73 3.75 -1.38 -5.91
CA ARG A 73 2.60 -1.17 -4.99
C ARG A 73 1.63 -2.35 -4.89
N ASN A 74 1.27 -2.94 -6.02
CA ASN A 74 0.33 -4.08 -6.13
C ASN A 74 1.00 -5.36 -6.64
N MET A 75 2.15 -5.19 -7.30
CA MET A 75 2.96 -6.25 -7.88
C MET A 75 4.40 -6.05 -7.42
N SER A 76 5.06 -7.14 -7.02
CA SER A 76 6.50 -7.14 -6.79
C SER A 76 7.06 -8.11 -7.81
N GLN A 77 8.07 -7.66 -8.53
CA GLN A 77 8.69 -8.36 -9.63
C GLN A 77 10.05 -8.88 -9.20
N ILE A 78 10.39 -10.07 -9.68
CA ILE A 78 11.70 -10.68 -9.50
C ILE A 78 12.27 -10.92 -10.90
N GLY A 79 13.48 -10.43 -11.14
CA GLY A 79 14.14 -10.45 -12.45
C GLY A 79 15.67 -10.42 -12.35
N GLY A 80 16.32 -10.04 -13.45
CA GLY A 80 17.77 -9.94 -13.57
C GLY A 80 18.45 -11.12 -14.28
N ASP A 81 19.75 -11.03 -14.52
CA ASP A 81 20.49 -12.00 -15.32
C ASP A 81 20.55 -13.39 -14.67
N GLU A 82 20.70 -13.45 -13.34
CA GLU A 82 20.68 -14.72 -12.63
C GLU A 82 19.28 -15.35 -12.59
N TRP A 83 18.23 -14.55 -12.76
CA TRP A 83 16.85 -15.02 -12.88
C TRP A 83 16.65 -15.77 -14.19
N ALA A 84 17.13 -15.20 -15.30
CA ALA A 84 17.17 -15.87 -16.59
C ALA A 84 18.01 -17.17 -16.54
N ARG A 85 19.17 -17.13 -15.87
CA ARG A 85 20.05 -18.30 -15.66
C ARG A 85 19.35 -19.42 -14.90
N PHE A 86 18.59 -19.06 -13.86
CA PHE A 86 17.79 -20.01 -13.09
C PHE A 86 16.67 -20.63 -13.94
N LEU A 87 15.90 -19.83 -14.67
CA LEU A 87 14.81 -20.32 -15.52
C LEU A 87 15.32 -21.30 -16.60
N ALA A 88 16.44 -20.97 -17.24
CA ALA A 88 17.08 -21.83 -18.24
C ALA A 88 17.54 -23.17 -17.64
N ARG A 89 18.18 -23.14 -16.46
CA ARG A 89 18.62 -24.36 -15.76
C ARG A 89 17.45 -25.25 -15.32
N MET A 90 16.37 -24.63 -14.87
CA MET A 90 15.17 -25.33 -14.41
C MET A 90 14.24 -25.76 -15.57
N ARG A 91 14.55 -25.37 -16.81
CA ARG A 91 13.72 -25.62 -18.01
C ARG A 91 12.29 -25.09 -17.87
N LEU A 92 12.17 -23.87 -17.34
CA LEU A 92 10.89 -23.21 -17.06
C LEU A 92 10.49 -22.17 -18.12
N THR A 93 11.30 -21.97 -19.15
CA THR A 93 10.92 -21.20 -20.34
C THR A 93 9.91 -22.03 -21.13
N GLY A 94 8.71 -21.50 -21.33
CA GLY A 94 7.70 -22.15 -22.16
C GLY A 94 8.14 -22.11 -23.61
N ASP A 95 8.58 -23.25 -24.12
CA ASP A 95 8.72 -23.49 -25.56
C ASP A 95 7.31 -23.63 -26.15
N ASP A 96 6.68 -22.49 -26.46
CA ASP A 96 5.64 -22.40 -27.48
C ASP A 96 6.20 -21.43 -28.54
N GLU A 97 6.77 -22.03 -29.59
CA GLU A 97 7.03 -21.44 -30.91
C GLU A 97 5.68 -21.16 -31.61
N ASP A 98 5.69 -20.30 -32.64
CA ASP A 98 4.58 -19.84 -33.52
C ASP A 98 3.93 -18.51 -33.07
N ASP A 99 3.89 -17.39 -33.81
CA ASP A 99 4.28 -17.04 -35.18
C ASP A 99 4.56 -15.52 -35.25
N GLU A 100 5.36 -15.11 -36.23
CA GLU A 100 5.73 -13.73 -36.57
C GLU A 100 4.58 -12.94 -37.23
N ASP A 101 4.76 -11.60 -37.29
CA ASP A 101 4.11 -10.58 -38.13
C ASP A 101 2.70 -10.07 -37.77
N ASP A 102 2.62 -8.80 -37.32
CA ASP A 102 2.24 -7.71 -38.22
C ASP A 102 2.52 -6.33 -37.58
N GLU A 103 3.26 -5.51 -38.33
CA GLU A 103 3.43 -4.08 -38.15
C GLU A 103 2.08 -3.36 -38.34
N ASP A 104 1.68 -2.54 -37.36
CA ASP A 104 1.25 -1.14 -37.54
C ASP A 104 0.29 -0.67 -36.42
N ASN A 105 0.80 0.31 -35.67
CA ASN A 105 0.11 1.53 -35.31
C ASN A 105 -1.18 1.44 -34.47
N GLU A 106 -1.04 1.61 -33.14
CA GLU A 106 -1.89 2.52 -32.37
C GLU A 106 -1.01 3.34 -31.43
N ASP A 107 -1.27 4.64 -31.36
CA ASP A 107 -0.64 5.65 -30.48
C ASP A 107 -0.27 5.09 -29.10
N PRO A 108 0.80 5.59 -28.44
CA PRO A 108 0.94 5.35 -27.02
C PRO A 108 -0.29 5.95 -26.36
N LEU A 109 -1.27 5.11 -26.03
CA LEU A 109 -2.33 5.48 -25.12
C LEU A 109 -1.62 6.06 -23.90
N ASP A 110 -1.90 7.32 -23.60
CA ASP A 110 -1.61 7.96 -22.32
C ASP A 110 -2.25 7.07 -21.23
N GLU A 111 -1.56 6.00 -20.83
CA GLU A 111 -1.90 5.17 -19.68
C GLU A 111 -1.39 5.88 -18.42
N ASP A 112 -1.83 7.11 -18.18
CA ASP A 112 -1.60 7.81 -16.91
C ASP A 112 -2.82 8.66 -16.47
N ASP A 113 -4.02 8.26 -16.91
CA ASP A 113 -5.30 8.69 -16.31
C ASP A 113 -5.70 7.79 -15.12
N GLU A 114 -4.72 7.28 -14.35
CA GLU A 114 -4.99 6.47 -13.15
C GLU A 114 -5.64 7.36 -12.05
N ASP A 115 -6.90 7.13 -11.71
CA ASP A 115 -7.61 7.87 -10.66
C ASP A 115 -6.79 7.94 -9.36
N PRO A 116 -6.44 9.14 -8.83
CA PRO A 116 -5.63 9.27 -7.62
C PRO A 116 -6.34 8.68 -6.39
N LEU A 117 -7.64 8.39 -6.47
CA LEU A 117 -8.40 7.69 -5.44
C LEU A 117 -8.25 6.18 -5.47
N HIS A 118 -7.81 5.56 -6.57
CA HIS A 118 -7.38 4.14 -6.55
C HIS A 118 -6.27 3.91 -5.54
N GLU A 119 -5.56 4.98 -5.20
CA GLU A 119 -4.45 4.98 -4.29
C GLU A 119 -4.81 5.10 -2.81
N ALA A 120 -5.99 5.65 -2.53
CA ALA A 120 -6.39 6.14 -1.23
C ALA A 120 -7.57 5.35 -0.65
N ILE A 121 -7.58 5.21 0.68
CA ILE A 121 -8.79 4.81 1.38
C ILE A 121 -9.73 6.02 1.35
N VAL A 122 -10.90 5.89 0.71
CA VAL A 122 -11.93 6.92 0.74
C VAL A 122 -12.97 6.58 1.79
N ALA A 123 -13.32 7.53 2.65
CA ALA A 123 -14.38 7.36 3.64
C ALA A 123 -15.70 6.93 2.97
N GLN A 124 -16.39 5.99 3.59
CA GLN A 124 -17.58 5.38 2.99
C GLN A 124 -18.67 6.42 2.72
N ARG A 125 -19.29 6.36 1.52
CA ARG A 125 -20.34 7.29 1.05
C ARG A 125 -19.88 8.75 0.90
N MET A 126 -18.58 9.01 0.88
CA MET A 126 -18.05 10.31 0.54
C MET A 126 -18.03 10.51 -0.97
N ARG A 127 -18.33 11.73 -1.41
CA ARG A 127 -18.10 12.20 -2.77
C ARG A 127 -17.22 13.44 -2.71
N LEU A 128 -16.19 13.45 -3.55
CA LEU A 128 -15.39 14.61 -3.84
C LEU A 128 -15.99 15.34 -5.04
N SER A 129 -15.83 16.66 -5.11
CA SER A 129 -16.07 17.44 -6.32
C SER A 129 -14.96 17.15 -7.32
N GLU A 130 -15.19 17.45 -8.61
CA GLU A 130 -14.16 17.33 -9.64
C GLU A 130 -12.94 18.20 -9.33
N GLU A 131 -13.14 19.37 -8.71
CA GLU A 131 -12.06 20.25 -8.27
C GLU A 131 -11.23 19.61 -7.15
N GLU A 132 -11.89 19.01 -6.15
CA GLU A 132 -11.18 18.30 -5.07
C GLU A 132 -10.41 17.07 -5.59
N VAL A 133 -10.94 16.36 -6.59
CA VAL A 133 -10.23 15.25 -7.25
C VAL A 133 -9.00 15.77 -8.00
N ARG A 134 -9.11 16.90 -8.73
CA ARG A 134 -7.94 17.51 -9.38
C ARG A 134 -6.89 17.96 -8.37
N ASN A 135 -7.30 18.61 -7.28
CA ASN A 135 -6.38 19.09 -6.24
C ASN A 135 -5.63 17.94 -5.56
N LEU A 136 -6.20 16.73 -5.49
CA LEU A 136 -5.53 15.58 -4.89
C LEU A 136 -4.20 15.25 -5.57
N TRP A 137 -4.09 15.41 -6.90
CA TRP A 137 -2.85 15.18 -7.62
C TRP A 137 -1.70 16.07 -7.13
N ASP A 138 -2.00 17.32 -6.81
CA ASP A 138 -1.00 18.28 -6.33
C ASP A 138 -0.64 18.07 -4.85
N ILE A 139 -1.51 17.39 -4.09
CA ILE A 139 -1.44 17.31 -2.63
C ILE A 139 -0.95 15.94 -2.14
N ILE A 140 -1.18 14.87 -2.91
CA ILE A 140 -0.67 13.54 -2.58
C ILE A 140 0.86 13.59 -2.65
N PRO A 141 1.56 13.37 -1.53
CA PRO A 141 3.02 13.37 -1.55
C PRO A 141 3.55 12.16 -2.34
N PRO A 142 4.81 12.18 -2.80
CA PRO A 142 5.46 11.01 -3.40
C PRO A 142 5.33 9.78 -2.50
N ARG A 143 5.31 8.57 -3.06
CA ARG A 143 5.11 7.33 -2.25
C ARG A 143 6.16 7.14 -1.17
N ASP A 144 7.40 7.47 -1.45
CA ASP A 144 8.51 7.30 -0.50
C ASP A 144 8.39 8.23 0.72
N ASP A 145 7.52 9.24 0.64
CA ASP A 145 7.30 10.23 1.69
C ASP A 145 6.29 9.77 2.75
N PHE A 146 5.56 8.66 2.56
CA PHE A 146 4.54 8.18 3.49
C PHE A 146 4.46 6.66 3.61
N VAL A 147 3.91 6.19 4.72
CA VAL A 147 3.77 4.79 5.07
C VAL A 147 2.35 4.33 4.78
N GLY A 148 2.23 3.22 4.05
CA GLY A 148 0.96 2.57 3.78
C GLY A 148 0.18 3.24 2.66
N VAL A 149 -1.05 3.65 2.97
CA VAL A 149 -1.98 4.25 1.99
C VAL A 149 -2.53 5.56 2.54
N PRO A 150 -2.73 6.59 1.70
CA PRO A 150 -3.43 7.80 2.10
C PRO A 150 -4.88 7.49 2.50
N PHE A 151 -5.43 8.33 3.37
CA PHE A 151 -6.84 8.28 3.75
C PHE A 151 -7.51 9.63 3.46
N VAL A 152 -8.55 9.60 2.63
CA VAL A 152 -9.34 10.76 2.24
C VAL A 152 -10.68 10.71 2.97
N THR A 153 -11.01 11.79 3.67
CA THR A 153 -12.28 11.91 4.39
C THR A 153 -12.80 13.35 4.41
N ARG A 154 -14.10 13.53 4.63
CA ARG A 154 -14.64 14.82 5.07
C ARG A 154 -14.65 14.86 6.58
N LEU A 155 -14.30 16.01 7.14
CA LEU A 155 -14.45 16.26 8.57
C LEU A 155 -15.94 16.20 8.94
N THR A 156 -16.29 15.32 9.86
CA THR A 156 -17.66 15.19 10.37
C THR A 156 -17.86 16.03 11.63
N SER A 157 -19.10 16.29 12.04
CA SER A 157 -19.40 16.92 13.33
C SER A 157 -18.84 16.13 14.52
N THR A 158 -18.76 14.81 14.41
CA THR A 158 -18.10 13.98 15.43
C THR A 158 -16.60 14.30 15.53
N MET A 159 -15.92 14.49 14.40
CA MET A 159 -14.50 14.84 14.38
C MET A 159 -14.25 16.28 14.84
N VAL A 160 -15.09 17.23 14.45
CA VAL A 160 -14.85 18.67 14.74
C VAL A 160 -15.44 19.07 16.09
N ASP A 161 -16.73 18.82 16.32
CA ASP A 161 -17.43 19.33 17.50
C ASP A 161 -17.23 18.43 18.72
N ARG A 162 -17.24 17.11 18.51
CA ARG A 162 -17.02 16.12 19.58
C ARG A 162 -15.54 15.75 19.77
N HIS A 163 -14.68 16.19 18.86
CA HIS A 163 -13.24 15.93 18.87
C HIS A 163 -12.90 14.43 18.89
N ASP A 164 -13.74 13.60 18.28
CA ASP A 164 -13.54 12.15 18.18
C ASP A 164 -13.08 11.78 16.77
N MET A 165 -11.78 11.51 16.64
CA MET A 165 -11.13 11.18 15.38
C MET A 165 -10.61 9.74 15.41
N LYS A 166 -11.08 8.95 14.46
CA LYS A 166 -10.66 7.57 14.25
C LYS A 166 -10.07 7.39 12.86
N LEU A 167 -8.92 6.73 12.81
CA LEU A 167 -8.27 6.32 11.57
C LEU A 167 -8.76 4.93 11.14
N PRO A 168 -8.91 4.67 9.84
CA PRO A 168 -9.39 3.38 9.36
C PRO A 168 -8.41 2.26 9.69
N LYS A 169 -8.94 1.07 9.98
CA LYS A 169 -8.17 -0.13 10.36
C LYS A 169 -7.05 -0.47 9.36
N SER A 170 -7.30 -0.32 8.06
CA SER A 170 -6.31 -0.57 7.01
C SER A 170 -5.08 0.33 7.12
N LEU A 171 -5.26 1.58 7.55
CA LEU A 171 -4.16 2.52 7.78
C LEU A 171 -3.34 2.09 9.00
N SER A 172 -3.99 1.66 10.08
CA SER A 172 -3.34 1.12 11.28
C SER A 172 -2.50 -0.13 10.98
N VAL A 173 -3.07 -1.07 10.20
CA VAL A 173 -2.38 -2.29 9.74
C VAL A 173 -1.16 -1.94 8.89
N SER A 174 -1.30 -0.97 7.98
CA SER A 174 -0.21 -0.56 7.10
C SER A 174 0.96 0.09 7.85
N CYS A 175 0.69 0.71 8.99
CA CYS A 175 1.72 1.30 9.86
C CYS A 175 2.33 0.29 10.84
N GLY A 176 1.84 -0.95 10.85
CA GLY A 176 2.28 -1.98 11.79
C GLY A 176 1.98 -1.58 13.25
N ILE A 177 0.83 -0.94 13.49
CA ILE A 177 0.34 -0.69 14.85
C ILE A 177 -0.21 -2.01 15.37
N GLU A 178 0.33 -2.51 16.48
CA GLU A 178 -0.12 -3.78 17.05
C GLU A 178 -1.50 -3.66 17.72
N PRO A 179 -2.26 -4.76 17.82
CA PRO A 179 -3.43 -4.80 18.69
C PRO A 179 -3.06 -4.36 20.10
N ASP A 180 -3.89 -3.52 20.72
CA ASP A 180 -3.68 -2.96 22.06
C ASP A 180 -2.47 -2.01 22.20
N GLU A 181 -1.81 -1.64 21.09
CA GLU A 181 -0.74 -0.63 21.11
C GLU A 181 -1.31 0.75 21.47
N GLU A 182 -0.68 1.39 22.46
CA GLU A 182 -0.87 2.79 22.80
C GLU A 182 0.43 3.57 22.59
N GLY A 183 0.31 4.78 22.06
CA GLY A 183 1.49 5.58 21.74
C GLY A 183 1.18 7.05 21.54
N SER A 184 2.16 7.78 21.04
CA SER A 184 2.03 9.19 20.68
C SER A 184 2.37 9.40 19.21
N ALA A 185 1.56 10.21 18.54
CA ALA A 185 1.76 10.64 17.16
C ALA A 185 1.88 12.17 17.11
N GLY A 186 2.68 12.70 16.18
CA GLY A 186 2.68 14.13 15.88
C GLY A 186 1.66 14.45 14.79
N LEU A 187 0.75 15.40 15.03
CA LEU A 187 -0.25 15.85 14.07
C LEU A 187 0.19 17.16 13.41
N CYS A 188 0.34 17.18 12.08
CA CYS A 188 0.69 18.38 11.32
C CYS A 188 -0.42 18.76 10.34
N LEU A 189 -0.64 20.08 10.19
CA LEU A 189 -1.34 20.60 9.02
C LEU A 189 -0.27 20.91 7.97
N THR A 190 -0.27 20.19 6.86
CA THR A 190 0.81 20.12 5.86
C THR A 190 2.12 19.52 6.35
N ALA A 191 2.95 19.04 5.43
CA ALA A 191 4.23 18.40 5.75
C ALA A 191 5.26 19.33 6.42
N ARG A 192 5.12 20.66 6.25
CA ARG A 192 6.07 21.67 6.74
C ARG A 192 5.59 22.43 7.99
N GLY A 193 4.44 22.05 8.53
CA GLY A 193 3.81 22.75 9.66
C GLY A 193 4.40 22.39 11.03
N SER A 194 4.06 23.21 12.04
CA SER A 194 4.24 22.83 13.43
C SER A 194 3.34 21.64 13.77
N PHE A 195 3.82 20.76 14.64
CA PHE A 195 3.09 19.56 15.01
C PHE A 195 2.51 19.67 16.42
N THR A 196 1.36 19.02 16.62
CA THR A 196 0.73 18.82 17.92
C THR A 196 0.86 17.36 18.31
N THR A 197 1.46 17.07 19.45
CA THR A 197 1.49 15.69 19.96
C THR A 197 0.07 15.25 20.37
N CYS A 198 -0.33 14.09 19.90
CA CYS A 198 -1.60 13.44 20.23
C CYS A 198 -1.34 11.99 20.59
N THR A 199 -1.84 11.55 21.74
CA THR A 199 -1.83 10.13 22.06
C THR A 199 -2.85 9.39 21.20
N TYR A 200 -2.59 8.12 20.93
CA TYR A 200 -3.51 7.24 20.22
C TYR A 200 -3.57 5.87 20.91
N ARG A 201 -4.66 5.17 20.66
CA ARG A 201 -4.83 3.77 21.06
C ARG A 201 -5.65 3.03 20.00
N MET A 202 -5.45 1.72 19.89
CA MET A 202 -6.37 0.89 19.10
C MET A 202 -7.68 0.71 19.87
N ASP A 203 -8.80 1.00 19.21
CA ASP A 203 -10.13 0.74 19.76
C ASP A 203 -10.56 -0.70 19.44
N THR A 204 -11.60 -1.16 20.12
CA THR A 204 -12.19 -2.51 20.00
C THR A 204 -12.70 -2.85 18.59
N ASP A 205 -12.99 -1.84 17.77
CA ASP A 205 -13.36 -1.96 16.36
C ASP A 205 -12.14 -2.12 15.42
N GLY A 206 -10.93 -2.14 15.97
CA GLY A 206 -9.66 -2.23 15.25
C GLY A 206 -9.25 -0.93 14.57
N ARG A 207 -9.91 0.19 14.84
CA ARG A 207 -9.54 1.52 14.35
C ARG A 207 -8.61 2.19 15.36
N THR A 208 -7.69 3.02 14.86
CA THR A 208 -6.84 3.83 15.76
C THR A 208 -7.59 5.08 16.16
N HIS A 209 -7.90 5.21 17.43
CA HIS A 209 -8.55 6.38 18.01
C HIS A 209 -7.50 7.38 18.47
N LEU A 210 -7.56 8.60 17.93
CA LEU A 210 -6.76 9.74 18.39
C LEU A 210 -7.42 10.35 19.63
N ASN A 211 -6.64 10.57 20.68
CA ASN A 211 -7.16 11.15 21.91
C ASN A 211 -7.80 12.52 21.66
N SER A 212 -8.98 12.73 22.24
CA SER A 212 -9.80 13.93 22.02
C SER A 212 -9.12 15.23 22.44
N VAL A 213 -8.27 15.22 23.48
CA VAL A 213 -7.51 16.39 23.91
C VAL A 213 -6.45 16.75 22.88
N GLY A 214 -5.71 15.76 22.37
CA GLY A 214 -4.68 15.98 21.35
C GLY A 214 -5.28 16.44 20.03
N TRP A 215 -6.35 15.79 19.59
CA TRP A 215 -7.08 16.17 18.38
C TRP A 215 -7.73 17.56 18.49
N LYS A 216 -8.36 17.89 19.63
CA LYS A 216 -8.87 19.24 19.88
C LYS A 216 -7.78 20.30 19.80
N ARG A 217 -6.64 20.06 20.47
CA ARG A 217 -5.48 20.97 20.42
C ARG A 217 -4.96 21.14 18.99
N PHE A 218 -4.99 20.08 18.20
CA PHE A 218 -4.64 20.17 16.79
C PHE A 218 -5.62 21.06 16.03
N LEU A 219 -6.94 20.95 16.22
CA LEU A 219 -7.92 21.77 15.48
C LEU A 219 -7.88 23.27 15.85
N VAL A 220 -7.50 23.63 17.08
CA VAL A 220 -7.48 25.02 17.55
C VAL A 220 -6.65 25.92 16.62
N GLY A 221 -7.28 27.01 16.16
CA GLY A 221 -6.66 28.02 15.30
C GLY A 221 -6.49 27.62 13.82
N LYS A 222 -6.93 26.42 13.42
CA LYS A 222 -6.81 25.94 12.02
C LYS A 222 -8.05 26.19 11.17
N ASN A 223 -9.16 26.65 11.77
CA ASN A 223 -10.41 26.99 11.09
C ASN A 223 -10.93 25.91 10.14
N LEU A 224 -10.83 24.62 10.51
CA LEU A 224 -11.29 23.50 9.70
C LEU A 224 -12.79 23.22 9.95
N PRO A 225 -13.71 23.52 9.01
CA PRO A 225 -15.14 23.34 9.23
C PRO A 225 -15.58 21.87 9.03
N VAL A 226 -16.76 21.55 9.57
CA VAL A 226 -17.49 20.33 9.20
C VAL A 226 -17.74 20.34 7.69
N GLY A 227 -17.48 19.21 7.03
CA GLY A 227 -17.58 19.05 5.59
C GLY A 227 -16.27 19.28 4.82
N GLN A 228 -15.25 19.87 5.44
CA GLN A 228 -13.94 20.07 4.78
C GLN A 228 -13.35 18.73 4.34
N ALA A 229 -13.01 18.62 3.06
CA ALA A 229 -12.26 17.47 2.53
C ALA A 229 -10.80 17.57 2.98
N ILE A 230 -10.28 16.46 3.48
CA ILE A 230 -8.90 16.34 3.93
C ILE A 230 -8.27 15.04 3.43
N LEU A 231 -6.97 15.10 3.17
CA LEU A 231 -6.09 13.98 2.92
C LEU A 231 -5.22 13.74 4.15
N ILE A 232 -5.19 12.50 4.63
CA ILE A 232 -4.38 12.07 5.76
C ILE A 232 -3.31 11.11 5.25
N THR A 233 -2.04 11.41 5.54
CA THR A 233 -0.90 10.53 5.28
C THR A 233 -0.11 10.30 6.56
N ILE A 234 0.54 9.15 6.67
CA ILE A 234 1.41 8.83 7.81
C ILE A 234 2.86 8.84 7.35
N ARG A 235 3.76 9.44 8.12
CA ARG A 235 5.20 9.43 7.86
C ARG A 235 5.94 8.80 9.03
N ASN A 236 7.03 8.10 8.73
CA ASN A 236 8.01 7.71 9.74
C ASN A 236 8.66 8.95 10.37
N THR A 237 9.12 8.81 11.60
CA THR A 237 9.77 9.91 12.33
C THR A 237 10.93 9.42 13.15
N CYS A 238 12.00 10.21 13.17
CA CYS A 238 13.14 10.00 14.06
C CYS A 238 12.97 10.69 15.42
N ARG A 239 11.85 11.40 15.65
CA ARG A 239 11.60 12.13 16.90
C ARG A 239 11.34 11.14 18.03
N SER A 240 12.20 11.19 19.05
CA SER A 240 12.05 10.41 20.27
C SER A 240 10.68 10.61 20.90
N GLY A 241 10.00 9.51 21.24
CA GLY A 241 8.70 9.53 21.91
C GLY A 241 7.49 9.67 20.97
N LEU A 242 7.70 9.78 19.64
CA LEU A 242 6.63 9.70 18.66
C LEU A 242 6.78 8.41 17.84
N ARG A 243 5.69 7.67 17.67
CA ARG A 243 5.65 6.50 16.78
C ARG A 243 5.64 6.90 15.32
N MET A 244 4.93 7.98 15.01
CA MET A 244 4.63 8.40 13.64
C MET A 244 4.28 9.88 13.57
N MET A 245 4.31 10.44 12.36
CA MET A 245 3.74 11.75 12.05
C MET A 245 2.49 11.54 11.19
N ILE A 246 1.38 12.13 11.59
CA ILE A 246 0.14 12.15 10.81
C ILE A 246 0.06 13.54 10.19
N VAL A 247 0.14 13.59 8.86
CA VAL A 247 0.05 14.81 8.07
C VAL A 247 -1.37 14.91 7.52
N VAL A 248 -2.03 16.02 7.85
CA VAL A 248 -3.35 16.38 7.33
C VAL A 248 -3.17 17.49 6.31
N ASN A 249 -3.57 17.25 5.07
CA ASN A 249 -3.68 18.27 4.03
C ASN A 249 -5.15 18.59 3.77
N ILE A 250 -5.42 19.86 3.50
CA ILE A 250 -6.74 20.31 3.04
C ILE A 250 -6.78 20.09 1.52
N ILE A 251 -7.85 19.48 1.03
CA ILE A 251 -8.11 19.27 -0.40
C ILE A 251 -8.91 20.46 -0.95
#